data_AF-A0A7K0RJF4-F1
#
_entry.id   AF-A0A7K0RJF4-F1
#
_cell.length_a   1.000
_cell.length_b   1.000
_cell.length_c   1.000
_cell.angle_alpha   90.00
_cell.angle_beta   90.00
_cell.angle_gamma   90.00
#
_symmetry.space_group_name_H-M   'P 1'
#
loop_
_entity.id
_entity.type
_entity.pdbx_description
1 polymer ?
#
loop_
_entity_poly.entity_id
_entity_poly.type
_entity_poly.pdbx_seq_one_letter_code
_entity_poly.pdbx_strand_id
1 'polypeptide(L)'
;MHLARIAVLIISAATVAALPAAALAAPGAADPGIWQLKRATTISFTYWQGISSVTGYADAPLLFTGVAEGAYRTNSKLAQAVGNDSEIPAAVKAAESYNHIGDGSFDQAEGGRFLLPLECYYPGAGGNTCKTGSIGVADPKSLGWRYYVKLDPSVIAKAMWVEVSPDGKYAWTSSGDDLLAF
;
A
#
# COMPACT_ATOMS: atom_id res chain seq x y z
N MET A 1 -42.53 29.53 -72.57
CA MET A 1 -43.55 29.55 -71.49
C MET A 1 -42.91 28.99 -70.22
N HIS A 2 -43.02 29.76 -69.14
CA HIS A 2 -42.85 29.47 -67.69
C HIS A 2 -41.54 28.81 -67.19
N LEU A 3 -40.66 29.48 -66.41
CA LEU A 3 -40.73 30.04 -65.03
C LEU A 3 -40.59 29.00 -63.88
N ALA A 4 -39.67 29.36 -62.96
CA ALA A 4 -39.60 29.07 -61.51
C ALA A 4 -39.21 27.62 -61.09
N ARG A 5 -38.10 27.40 -60.36
CA ARG A 5 -37.80 27.64 -58.92
C ARG A 5 -38.67 26.81 -57.96
N ILE A 6 -38.02 26.27 -56.91
CA ILE A 6 -38.49 25.75 -55.59
C ILE A 6 -37.89 24.34 -55.37
N ALA A 7 -37.28 23.95 -54.26
CA ALA A 7 -36.81 24.60 -53.05
C ALA A 7 -35.85 23.64 -52.33
N VAL A 8 -35.00 24.22 -51.48
CA VAL A 8 -34.08 23.55 -50.55
C VAL A 8 -34.83 22.60 -49.61
N LEU A 9 -34.29 21.40 -49.37
CA LEU A 9 -34.41 20.74 -48.09
C LEU A 9 -33.08 20.08 -47.71
N ILE A 10 -32.35 20.73 -46.81
CA ILE A 10 -31.25 20.16 -46.05
C ILE A 10 -31.90 19.40 -44.89
N ILE A 11 -31.70 18.08 -44.82
CA ILE A 11 -31.83 17.34 -43.56
C ILE A 11 -30.58 16.49 -43.40
N SER A 12 -29.72 16.95 -42.51
CA SER A 12 -28.58 16.25 -41.96
C SER A 12 -29.04 15.05 -41.14
N ALA A 13 -28.51 13.87 -41.41
CA ALA A 13 -28.57 12.73 -40.49
C ALA A 13 -27.15 12.20 -40.30
N ALA A 14 -26.40 12.84 -39.39
CA ALA A 14 -25.16 12.28 -38.87
C ALA A 14 -25.52 11.15 -37.90
N THR A 15 -25.49 9.91 -38.38
CA THR A 15 -25.60 8.71 -37.54
C THR A 15 -24.32 8.56 -36.72
N VAL A 16 -24.34 9.08 -35.50
CA VAL A 16 -23.37 8.72 -34.46
C VAL A 16 -23.67 7.27 -34.06
N ALA A 17 -22.82 6.35 -34.53
CA ALA A 17 -22.84 4.96 -34.06
C ALA A 17 -22.39 4.96 -32.59
N ALA A 18 -23.36 4.87 -31.68
CA ALA A 18 -23.10 4.59 -30.28
C ALA A 18 -22.58 3.14 -30.16
N LEU A 19 -21.27 2.99 -30.02
CA LEU A 19 -20.66 1.73 -29.59
C LEU A 19 -21.14 1.47 -28.15
N PRO A 20 -21.82 0.34 -27.87
CA PRO A 20 -22.10 -0.03 -26.49
C PRO A 20 -20.75 -0.41 -25.86
N ALA A 21 -20.31 0.38 -24.89
CA ALA A 21 -19.31 -0.05 -23.93
C ALA A 21 -19.91 -1.23 -23.16
N ALA A 22 -19.68 -2.45 -23.65
CA ALA A 22 -19.88 -3.64 -22.87
C ALA A 22 -18.92 -3.55 -21.68
N ALA A 23 -19.44 -3.08 -20.55
CA ALA A 23 -18.80 -3.24 -19.26
C ALA A 23 -18.61 -4.75 -19.07
N LEU A 24 -17.41 -5.23 -19.34
CA LEU A 24 -16.97 -6.55 -18.93
C LEU A 24 -17.06 -6.55 -17.41
N ALA A 25 -18.13 -7.12 -16.87
CA ALA A 25 -18.23 -7.41 -15.46
C ALA A 25 -17.00 -8.25 -15.12
N ALA A 26 -16.11 -7.72 -14.28
CA ALA A 26 -15.04 -8.51 -13.70
C ALA A 26 -15.69 -9.75 -13.04
N PRO A 27 -15.17 -10.96 -13.24
CA PRO A 27 -15.68 -12.13 -12.56
C PRO A 27 -15.45 -11.94 -11.05
N GLY A 28 -16.49 -11.49 -10.36
CA GLY A 28 -16.57 -11.55 -8.91
C GLY A 28 -16.82 -13.01 -8.57
N ALA A 29 -15.77 -13.76 -8.21
CA ALA A 29 -15.99 -15.03 -7.55
C ALA A 29 -16.83 -14.76 -6.30
N ALA A 30 -18.08 -15.21 -6.29
CA ALA A 30 -18.92 -15.13 -5.11
C ALA A 30 -18.22 -15.90 -3.99
N ASP A 31 -18.17 -15.34 -2.78
CA ASP A 31 -17.62 -16.02 -1.62
C ASP A 31 -18.29 -17.40 -1.51
N PRO A 32 -17.52 -18.52 -1.59
CA PRO A 32 -18.09 -19.85 -1.55
C PRO A 32 -18.72 -20.20 -0.18
N GLY A 33 -18.77 -19.25 0.76
CA GLY A 33 -19.38 -19.41 2.08
C GLY A 33 -18.54 -20.26 3.02
N ILE A 34 -17.27 -20.51 2.67
CA ILE A 34 -16.30 -21.22 3.50
C ILE A 34 -15.70 -20.31 4.58
N TRP A 35 -15.76 -19.00 4.36
CA TRP A 35 -15.30 -18.00 5.31
C TRP A 35 -16.46 -17.53 6.17
N GLN A 36 -16.28 -17.58 7.48
CA GLN A 36 -17.25 -17.02 8.43
C GLN A 36 -16.64 -15.79 9.12
N LEU A 37 -17.25 -14.63 8.94
CA LEU A 37 -16.92 -13.44 9.72
C LEU A 37 -17.20 -13.73 11.20
N LYS A 38 -16.14 -13.90 11.99
CA LYS A 38 -16.28 -14.10 13.45
C LYS A 38 -16.46 -12.79 14.19
N ARG A 39 -15.77 -11.74 13.75
CA ARG A 39 -15.79 -10.42 14.37
C ARG A 39 -15.35 -9.36 13.36
N ALA A 40 -16.00 -8.21 13.41
CA ALA A 40 -15.51 -6.98 12.81
C ALA A 40 -15.27 -5.96 13.92
N THR A 41 -14.28 -5.09 13.74
CA THR A 41 -14.06 -3.96 14.65
C THR A 41 -13.60 -2.78 13.84
N THR A 42 -14.26 -1.64 14.04
CA THR A 42 -13.89 -0.38 13.39
C THR A 42 -12.70 0.22 14.12
N ILE A 43 -11.66 0.57 13.35
CA ILE A 43 -10.45 1.24 13.83
C ILE A 43 -10.27 2.57 13.09
N SER A 44 -9.30 3.38 13.54
CA SER A 44 -9.03 4.66 12.90
C SER A 44 -8.58 4.48 11.45
N PHE A 45 -9.07 5.35 10.56
CA PHE A 45 -8.57 5.45 9.18
C PHE A 45 -7.08 5.79 9.12
N THR A 46 -6.51 6.36 10.20
CA THR A 46 -5.08 6.62 10.29
C THR A 46 -4.24 5.36 10.05
N TYR A 47 -4.75 4.15 10.32
CA TYR A 47 -4.05 2.87 10.19
C TYR A 47 -4.20 2.20 8.81
N TRP A 48 -4.21 3.01 7.74
CA TRP A 48 -4.73 2.59 6.44
C TRP A 48 -3.86 1.59 5.69
N GLN A 49 -2.54 1.67 5.77
CA GLN A 49 -1.66 1.01 4.81
C GLN A 49 -1.38 -0.45 5.15
N GLY A 50 -1.27 -0.78 6.44
CA GLY A 50 -0.76 -2.08 6.83
C GLY A 50 -0.97 -2.41 8.28
N ILE A 51 -0.92 -3.71 8.58
CA ILE A 51 -1.09 -4.26 9.92
C ILE A 51 -0.18 -5.48 10.12
N SER A 52 0.55 -5.49 11.23
CA SER A 52 1.34 -6.64 11.63
C SER A 52 0.99 -7.11 13.04
N SER A 53 0.90 -8.44 13.18
CA SER A 53 0.71 -9.09 14.48
C SER A 53 2.06 -9.28 15.16
N VAL A 54 2.17 -8.86 16.42
CA VAL A 54 3.40 -9.03 17.19
C VAL A 54 3.33 -10.28 18.05
N THR A 55 4.30 -11.17 17.87
CA THR A 55 4.47 -12.35 18.72
C THR A 55 5.44 -12.10 19.87
N GLY A 56 5.39 -12.96 20.90
CA GLY A 56 6.32 -12.92 22.03
C GLY A 56 6.11 -11.78 23.03
N TYR A 57 5.10 -10.91 22.83
CA TYR A 57 4.78 -9.80 23.73
C TYR A 57 3.52 -10.12 24.53
N ALA A 58 3.54 -9.88 25.84
CA ALA A 58 2.46 -10.27 26.74
C ALA A 58 1.13 -9.57 26.43
N ASP A 59 1.16 -8.35 25.89
CA ASP A 59 -0.04 -7.58 25.55
C ASP A 59 -0.57 -7.84 24.13
N ALA A 60 0.10 -8.72 23.37
CA ALA A 60 -0.20 -9.11 21.99
C ALA A 60 -0.60 -7.89 21.12
N PRO A 61 0.30 -6.91 20.94
CA PRO A 61 -0.02 -5.69 20.24
C PRO A 61 -0.17 -5.93 18.74
N LEU A 62 -0.88 -5.01 18.09
CA LEU A 62 -0.84 -4.87 16.63
C LEU A 62 -0.07 -3.60 16.28
N LEU A 63 0.77 -3.70 15.26
CA LEU A 63 1.48 -2.58 14.65
C LEU A 63 0.77 -2.19 13.36
N PHE A 64 0.70 -0.89 13.08
CA PHE A 64 0.04 -0.37 11.90
C PHE A 64 0.92 0.64 11.18
N THR A 65 0.84 0.67 9.86
CA THR A 65 1.40 1.74 9.04
C THR A 65 0.30 2.70 8.57
N GLY A 66 0.64 3.97 8.53
CA GLY A 66 -0.30 5.06 8.33
C GLY A 66 -0.54 5.42 6.88
N VAL A 67 -1.53 6.27 6.61
CA VAL A 67 -1.93 6.71 5.25
C VAL A 67 -0.74 7.09 4.34
N ALA A 68 0.26 7.77 4.91
CA ALA A 68 1.52 8.09 4.23
C ALA A 68 2.71 7.44 4.94
N GLU A 69 3.19 8.05 6.01
CA GLU A 69 4.46 7.68 6.66
C GLU A 69 4.32 7.51 8.18
N GLY A 70 3.09 7.25 8.64
CA GLY A 70 2.82 7.03 10.05
C GLY A 70 3.13 5.61 10.50
N ALA A 71 3.44 5.44 11.78
CA ALA A 71 3.54 4.16 12.46
C ALA A 71 2.77 4.21 13.78
N TYR A 72 2.05 3.13 14.10
CA TYR A 72 1.20 3.08 15.30
C TYR A 72 1.25 1.72 15.95
N ARG A 73 1.10 1.71 17.27
CA ARG A 73 1.02 0.51 18.09
C ARG A 73 -0.27 0.53 18.89
N THR A 74 -1.00 -0.57 18.87
CA THR A 74 -2.15 -0.81 19.74
C THR A 74 -1.87 -1.92 20.72
N ASN A 75 -2.68 -2.06 21.77
CA ASN A 75 -2.73 -3.29 22.56
C ASN A 75 -3.73 -4.30 21.95
N SER A 76 -3.85 -5.49 22.52
CA SER A 76 -4.84 -6.52 22.12
C SER A 76 -6.31 -6.09 22.14
N LYS A 77 -6.65 -4.94 22.73
CA LYS A 77 -8.00 -4.34 22.70
C LYS A 77 -8.14 -3.25 21.63
N LEU A 78 -7.15 -3.09 20.76
CA LEU A 78 -7.08 -2.07 19.70
C LEU A 78 -7.05 -0.62 20.21
N ALA A 79 -6.72 -0.42 21.49
CA ALA A 79 -6.45 0.93 22.01
C ALA A 79 -5.02 1.33 21.64
N GLN A 80 -4.86 2.49 20.98
CA GLN A 80 -3.55 3.03 20.64
C GLN A 80 -2.72 3.27 21.91
N ALA A 81 -1.51 2.72 21.92
CA ALA A 81 -0.53 2.90 22.98
C ALA A 81 0.54 3.93 22.59
N VAL A 82 1.01 3.88 21.34
CA VAL A 82 2.04 4.76 20.78
C VAL A 82 1.69 5.05 19.32
N GLY A 83 2.04 6.24 18.85
CA GLY A 83 1.88 6.64 17.45
C GLY A 83 2.88 7.72 17.05
N ASN A 84 3.31 7.69 15.81
CA ASN A 84 4.14 8.69 15.18
C ASN A 84 3.63 8.93 13.76
N ASP A 85 3.20 10.16 13.45
CA ASP A 85 2.64 10.49 12.13
C ASP A 85 3.73 10.70 11.06
N SER A 86 5.00 10.88 11.46
CA SER A 86 6.14 11.05 10.56
C SER A 86 7.29 10.14 11.01
N GLU A 87 7.16 8.85 10.72
CA GLU A 87 8.12 7.82 11.13
C GLU A 87 9.43 7.88 10.33
N ILE A 88 9.38 8.30 9.06
CA ILE A 88 10.59 8.44 8.25
C ILE A 88 11.39 9.67 8.76
N PRO A 89 12.67 9.52 9.16
CA PRO A 89 13.47 10.65 9.61
C PRO A 89 13.72 11.65 8.48
N ALA A 90 13.75 12.95 8.81
CA ALA A 90 13.95 14.02 7.82
C ALA A 90 15.24 13.84 6.98
N ALA A 91 16.33 13.37 7.58
CA ALA A 91 17.58 13.09 6.88
C ALA A 91 17.42 11.97 5.82
N VAL A 92 16.62 10.95 6.12
CA VAL A 92 16.33 9.85 5.18
C VAL A 92 15.47 10.36 4.03
N LYS A 93 14.45 11.18 4.32
CA LYS A 93 13.65 11.83 3.26
C LYS A 93 14.51 12.70 2.35
N ALA A 94 15.44 13.47 2.92
CA ALA A 94 16.31 14.35 2.15
C ALA A 94 17.28 13.58 1.25
N ALA A 95 17.80 12.43 1.72
CA ALA A 95 18.72 11.61 0.96
C ALA A 95 18.02 10.78 -0.13
N GLU A 96 16.86 10.20 0.20
CA GLU A 96 16.23 9.14 -0.61
C GLU A 96 14.91 9.56 -1.26
N SER A 97 14.37 10.72 -0.88
CA SER A 97 13.06 11.24 -1.33
C SER A 97 11.85 10.38 -0.92
N TYR A 98 12.00 9.45 0.03
CA TYR A 98 10.89 8.67 0.55
C TYR A 98 9.83 9.57 1.20
N ASN A 99 8.56 9.28 0.93
CA ASN A 99 7.40 10.00 1.48
C ASN A 99 6.26 9.05 1.87
N HIS A 100 6.51 7.73 1.82
CA HIS A 100 5.50 6.72 2.01
C HIS A 100 6.10 5.47 2.67
N ILE A 101 5.30 4.89 3.58
CA ILE A 101 5.53 3.61 4.22
C ILE A 101 4.43 2.65 3.77
N GLY A 102 4.84 1.49 3.27
CA GLY A 102 3.97 0.41 2.82
C GLY A 102 3.39 -0.45 3.95
N ASP A 103 2.92 -1.65 3.60
CA ASP A 103 2.44 -2.63 4.58
C ASP A 103 3.62 -3.30 5.31
N GLY A 104 3.77 -2.99 6.60
CA GLY A 104 4.92 -3.39 7.40
C GLY A 104 4.74 -4.76 8.06
N SER A 105 5.86 -5.38 8.44
CA SER A 105 5.85 -6.66 9.16
C SER A 105 6.69 -6.63 10.42
N PHE A 106 6.43 -7.58 11.31
CA PHE A 106 7.12 -7.75 12.56
C PHE A 106 8.11 -8.90 12.43
N ASP A 107 9.33 -8.65 12.88
CA ASP A 107 10.34 -9.69 13.06
C ASP A 107 10.74 -9.79 14.53
N GLN A 108 10.89 -11.03 15.01
CA GLN A 108 11.26 -11.33 16.39
C GLN A 108 12.77 -11.14 16.65
N ALA A 109 13.61 -11.09 15.62
CA ALA A 109 15.05 -10.92 15.79
C ALA A 109 15.39 -9.60 16.50
N GLU A 110 16.59 -9.53 17.09
CA GLU A 110 17.08 -8.35 17.81
C GLU A 110 16.14 -7.85 18.93
N GLY A 111 15.33 -8.76 19.52
CA GLY A 111 14.35 -8.41 20.54
C GLY A 111 13.09 -7.75 20.00
N GLY A 112 12.86 -7.83 18.69
CA GLY A 112 11.72 -7.26 17.98
C GLY A 112 12.12 -6.11 17.07
N ARG A 113 11.63 -6.16 15.83
CA ARG A 113 11.78 -5.12 14.79
C ARG A 113 10.44 -4.90 14.12
N PHE A 114 10.04 -3.64 13.95
CA PHE A 114 8.97 -3.28 13.02
C PHE A 114 9.62 -2.87 11.70
N LEU A 115 9.37 -3.65 10.66
CA LEU A 115 9.92 -3.45 9.32
C LEU A 115 8.97 -2.57 8.51
N LEU A 116 9.50 -1.48 7.98
CA LEU A 116 8.77 -0.40 7.32
C LEU A 116 9.23 -0.31 5.86
N PRO A 117 8.51 -0.89 4.90
CA PRO A 117 8.81 -0.73 3.48
C PRO A 117 8.74 0.74 3.12
N LEU A 118 9.82 1.28 2.58
CA LEU A 118 9.93 2.70 2.22
C LEU A 118 9.89 2.85 0.71
N GLU A 119 9.05 3.78 0.28
CA GLU A 119 9.02 4.24 -1.08
C GLU A 119 8.72 5.73 -1.15
N CYS A 120 8.81 6.25 -2.37
CA CYS A 120 8.11 7.46 -2.72
C CYS A 120 6.83 7.06 -3.45
N TYR A 121 5.76 7.80 -3.22
CA TYR A 121 4.46 7.52 -3.79
C TYR A 121 3.81 8.84 -4.22
N TYR A 122 3.52 8.94 -5.52
CA TYR A 122 2.81 10.05 -6.13
C TYR A 122 1.69 9.49 -7.00
N PRO A 123 0.43 9.44 -6.50
CA PRO A 123 -0.69 8.78 -7.18
C PRO A 123 -0.88 9.19 -8.64
N GLY A 124 -0.66 10.48 -8.96
CA GLY A 124 -0.81 11.01 -10.32
C GLY A 124 0.37 10.77 -11.26
N ALA A 125 1.48 10.21 -10.78
CA ALA A 125 2.74 10.07 -11.54
C ALA A 125 3.14 8.60 -11.80
N GLY A 126 2.21 7.65 -11.63
CA GLY A 126 2.46 6.23 -11.89
C GLY A 126 3.17 5.48 -10.76
N GLY A 127 3.08 5.96 -9.51
CA GLY A 127 3.60 5.26 -8.33
C GLY A 127 5.00 5.72 -7.91
N ASN A 128 5.94 4.78 -7.72
CA ASN A 128 7.28 5.07 -7.21
C ASN A 128 8.12 5.83 -8.25
N THR A 129 8.39 7.11 -7.95
CA THR A 129 9.13 8.07 -8.79
C THR A 129 10.64 8.11 -8.53
N CYS A 130 11.09 7.59 -7.39
CA CYS A 130 12.48 7.57 -6.90
C CYS A 130 13.21 6.31 -7.38
N LYS A 131 12.48 5.34 -7.95
CA LYS A 131 13.02 4.11 -8.57
C LYS A 131 13.91 3.31 -7.64
N THR A 132 13.57 3.33 -6.35
CA THR A 132 14.28 2.61 -5.31
C THR A 132 13.35 2.33 -4.14
N GLY A 133 13.66 1.28 -3.38
CA GLY A 133 13.05 1.00 -2.08
C GLY A 133 14.09 0.78 -0.98
N SER A 134 13.61 0.84 0.27
CA SER A 134 14.36 0.45 1.47
C SER A 134 13.43 -0.26 2.44
N ILE A 135 13.99 -0.96 3.42
CA ILE A 135 13.27 -1.40 4.61
C ILE A 135 13.77 -0.57 5.79
N GLY A 136 12.94 0.34 6.29
CA GLY A 136 13.14 1.01 7.57
C GLY A 136 12.94 0.02 8.72
N VAL A 137 13.63 0.25 9.83
CA VAL A 137 13.52 -0.58 11.03
C VAL A 137 13.25 0.33 12.21
N ALA A 138 12.13 0.10 12.88
CA ALA A 138 11.74 0.79 14.10
C ALA A 138 11.64 -0.17 15.29
N ASP A 139 11.77 0.38 16.49
CA ASP A 139 11.45 -0.33 17.72
C ASP A 139 9.94 -0.60 17.80
N PRO A 140 9.48 -1.85 17.94
CA PRO A 140 8.05 -2.17 17.93
C PRO A 140 7.31 -1.78 19.23
N LYS A 141 7.99 -1.29 20.26
CA LYS A 141 7.38 -0.80 21.50
C LYS A 141 7.26 0.72 21.49
N SER A 142 8.35 1.42 21.17
CA SER A 142 8.41 2.88 21.19
C SER A 142 8.16 3.53 19.83
N LEU A 143 8.20 2.75 18.73
CA LEU A 143 8.22 3.26 17.36
C LEU A 143 9.40 4.20 17.11
N GLY A 144 10.51 3.99 17.82
CA GLY A 144 11.73 4.74 17.57
C GLY A 144 12.46 4.16 16.36
N TRP A 145 12.64 4.97 15.32
CA TRP A 145 13.49 4.63 14.19
C TRP A 145 14.89 4.20 14.64
N ARG A 146 15.41 3.10 14.08
CA ARG A 146 16.74 2.56 14.37
C ARG A 146 17.68 2.76 13.20
N TYR A 147 17.31 2.24 12.03
CA TYR A 147 18.11 2.28 10.80
C TYR A 147 17.23 1.95 9.59
N TYR A 148 17.81 1.97 8.38
CA TYR A 148 17.18 1.37 7.21
C TYR A 148 18.19 0.57 6.40
N VAL A 149 17.69 -0.41 5.66
CA VAL A 149 18.46 -1.18 4.69
C VAL A 149 18.02 -0.74 3.31
N LYS A 150 18.97 -0.23 2.51
CA LYS A 150 18.74 0.12 1.12
C LYS A 150 18.68 -1.16 0.29
N LEU A 151 17.62 -1.33 -0.49
CA LEU A 151 17.50 -2.45 -1.42
C LEU A 151 18.23 -2.11 -2.72
N ASP A 152 18.81 -3.11 -3.38
CA ASP A 152 19.43 -2.92 -4.68
C ASP A 152 18.35 -2.56 -5.71
N PRO A 153 18.35 -1.33 -6.27
CA PRO A 153 17.29 -0.88 -7.17
C PRO A 153 17.29 -1.61 -8.52
N SER A 154 18.37 -2.33 -8.87
CA SER A 154 18.38 -3.19 -10.06
C SER A 154 17.56 -4.47 -9.87
N VAL A 155 17.29 -4.84 -8.62
CA VAL A 155 16.48 -6.00 -8.24
C VAL A 155 15.12 -5.52 -7.72
N ILE A 156 15.10 -4.73 -6.63
CA ILE A 156 13.88 -4.22 -6.00
C ILE A 156 13.84 -2.70 -6.12
N ALA A 157 13.23 -2.22 -7.20
CA ALA A 157 13.08 -0.79 -7.47
C ALA A 157 11.97 -0.11 -6.64
N LYS A 158 11.21 -0.87 -5.83
CA LYS A 158 10.07 -0.41 -5.03
C LYS A 158 9.73 -1.43 -3.95
N ALA A 159 9.42 -0.99 -2.72
CA ALA A 159 8.96 -1.86 -1.64
C ALA A 159 7.64 -1.33 -1.06
N MET A 160 6.52 -1.93 -1.48
CA MET A 160 5.17 -1.55 -1.02
C MET A 160 4.70 -2.31 0.21
N TRP A 161 5.33 -3.43 0.49
CA TRP A 161 5.02 -4.29 1.61
C TRP A 161 6.25 -5.13 1.93
N VAL A 162 6.33 -5.66 3.13
CA VAL A 162 7.32 -6.67 3.51
C VAL A 162 6.62 -7.68 4.38
N GLU A 163 6.96 -8.96 4.24
CA GLU A 163 6.58 -9.98 5.20
C GLU A 163 7.79 -10.79 5.61
N VAL A 164 7.81 -11.28 6.84
CA VAL A 164 8.93 -12.05 7.40
C VAL A 164 8.50 -13.51 7.50
N SER A 165 9.37 -14.44 7.11
CA SER A 165 9.09 -15.87 7.24
C SER A 165 8.90 -16.25 8.72
N PRO A 166 8.11 -17.30 9.04
CA PRO A 166 7.88 -17.69 10.43
C PRO A 166 9.14 -18.03 11.24
N ASP A 167 10.21 -18.45 10.57
CA ASP A 167 11.52 -18.73 11.16
C ASP A 167 12.44 -17.49 11.24
N GLY A 168 11.98 -16.32 10.78
CA GLY A 168 12.72 -15.07 10.74
C GLY A 168 13.88 -15.04 9.75
N LYS A 169 14.02 -16.07 8.91
CA LYS A 169 15.19 -16.24 8.03
C LYS A 169 15.14 -15.41 6.77
N TYR A 170 13.93 -15.15 6.26
CA TYR A 170 13.72 -14.46 4.99
C TYR A 170 12.72 -13.32 5.17
N ALA A 171 12.95 -12.23 4.46
CA ALA A 171 11.96 -11.22 4.17
C ALA A 171 11.50 -11.37 2.71
N TRP A 172 10.25 -11.00 2.44
CA TRP A 172 9.61 -11.19 1.15
C TRP A 172 8.99 -9.87 0.72
N THR A 173 9.14 -9.51 -0.56
CA THR A 173 8.46 -8.35 -1.14
C THR A 173 8.26 -8.55 -2.63
N SER A 174 7.44 -7.70 -3.26
CA SER A 174 7.25 -7.69 -4.70
C SER A 174 8.45 -7.07 -5.44
N SER A 175 8.82 -7.66 -6.56
CA SER A 175 9.88 -7.21 -7.45
C SER A 175 9.39 -7.30 -8.89
N GLY A 176 8.80 -6.22 -9.41
CA GLY A 176 8.09 -6.29 -10.69
C GLY A 176 6.91 -7.26 -10.61
N ASP A 177 6.89 -8.26 -11.48
CA ASP A 177 5.87 -9.31 -11.51
C ASP A 177 6.18 -10.49 -10.56
N ASP A 178 7.34 -10.47 -9.91
CA ASP A 178 7.83 -11.55 -9.07
C ASP A 178 7.64 -11.28 -7.57
N LEU A 179 7.61 -12.37 -6.80
CA LEU A 179 7.78 -12.35 -5.34
C LEU A 179 9.21 -12.77 -5.01
N LEU A 180 9.98 -11.89 -4.39
CA LEU A 180 11.37 -12.14 -4.03
C LEU A 180 11.51 -12.39 -2.53
N ALA A 181 12.21 -13.46 -2.15
CA ALA A 181 12.68 -13.71 -0.79
C ALA A 181 14.17 -13.35 -0.67
N PHE A 182 14.55 -12.67 0.41
CA PHE A 182 15.92 -12.21 0.68
C PHE A 182 16.28 -12.30 2.16
#